data_AF-A0A7J3TEM7-F1
#
_entry.id   AF-A0A7J3TEM7-F1
#
_cell.length_a   1.000
_cell.length_b   1.000
_cell.length_c   1.000
_cell.angle_alpha   90.00
_cell.angle_beta   90.00
_cell.angle_gamma   90.00
#
_symmetry.space_group_name_H-M   'P 1'
#
loop_
_entity.id
_entity.type
_entity.pdbx_description
1 polymer ?
#
loop_
_entity_poly.entity_id
_entity_poly.type
_entity_poly.pdbx_seq_one_letter_code
_entity_poly.pdbx_strand_id
1 'polypeptide(L)'
;NRPFVGYNMADYFQHHLDMGRKLTDPPRIFNVNWFRKNGEGKFMWPGYGYNTYVLKWISGRVHGEIKDAVKTPIGFVPNVETFDSGKVDRKIMKDLLHVDSKAYLEELKATKPFLESFGERFPDDLWKAYYSMKERLEKN
;
A
#
# COMPACT_ATOMS: atom_id res chain seq x y z
N ASN A 1 6.69 13.89 0.65
CA ASN A 1 6.61 15.33 0.97
C ASN A 1 7.68 15.83 1.95
N ARG A 2 8.59 14.98 2.44
CA ARG A 2 9.60 15.35 3.44
C ARG A 2 10.42 16.62 3.14
N PRO A 3 10.88 16.91 1.90
CA PRO A 3 11.61 18.14 1.63
C PRO A 3 10.72 19.35 1.31
N PHE A 4 9.39 19.21 1.36
CA PHE A 4 8.43 20.22 0.87
C PHE A 4 7.36 20.62 1.88
N VAL A 5 7.37 20.06 3.10
CA VAL A 5 6.42 20.44 4.15
C VAL A 5 6.93 21.69 4.87
N GLY A 6 6.20 22.80 4.76
CA GLY A 6 6.58 24.10 5.32
C GLY A 6 6.31 24.27 6.83
N TYR A 7 5.90 23.20 7.52
CA TYR A 7 5.61 23.17 8.96
C TYR A 7 5.93 21.78 9.53
N ASN A 8 5.61 21.52 10.79
CA ASN A 8 5.93 20.25 11.43
C ASN A 8 5.25 19.06 10.70
N MET A 9 6.01 18.01 10.42
CA MET A 9 5.53 16.85 9.68
C MET A 9 4.44 16.05 10.43
N ALA A 10 4.46 16.04 11.76
CA ALA A 10 3.43 15.38 12.56
C ALA A 10 2.08 16.09 12.43
N ASP A 11 2.11 17.43 12.47
CA ASP A 11 0.93 18.27 12.21
C ASP A 11 0.44 18.10 10.76
N TYR A 12 1.34 17.83 9.82
CA TYR A 12 0.98 17.50 8.44
C TYR A 12 0.22 16.18 8.34
N PHE A 13 0.61 15.15 9.09
CA PHE A 13 -0.17 13.92 9.18
C PHE A 13 -1.56 14.16 9.78
N GLN A 14 -1.64 14.94 10.87
CA GLN A 14 -2.91 15.28 11.50
C GLN A 14 -3.84 16.03 10.54
N HIS A 15 -3.29 16.96 9.76
CA HIS A 15 -4.05 17.70 8.75
C HIS A 15 -4.74 16.78 7.73
N HIS A 16 -4.07 15.72 7.27
CA HIS A 16 -4.67 14.73 6.36
C HIS A 16 -5.79 13.93 7.02
N LEU A 17 -5.62 13.54 8.28
CA LEU A 17 -6.67 12.85 9.03
C LEU A 17 -7.90 13.74 9.19
N ASP A 18 -7.70 15.01 9.53
CA ASP A 18 -8.79 15.98 9.68
C ASP A 18 -9.49 16.31 8.37
N MET A 19 -8.73 16.38 7.27
CA MET A 19 -9.30 16.53 5.93
C MET A 19 -10.18 15.32 5.58
N GLY A 20 -9.68 14.10 5.79
CA GLY A 20 -10.44 12.87 5.52
C GLY A 20 -11.76 12.80 6.31
N ARG A 21 -11.77 13.23 7.58
CA ARG A 21 -12.97 13.29 8.42
C ARG A 21 -14.04 14.28 7.91
N LYS A 22 -13.66 15.25 7.08
CA LYS A 22 -14.57 16.27 6.52
C LYS A 22 -15.13 15.88 5.15
N LEU A 23 -14.56 14.88 4.48
CA LEU A 23 -15.01 14.45 3.16
C LEU A 23 -16.27 13.58 3.28
N THR A 24 -17.30 13.90 2.50
CA THR A 24 -18.51 13.09 2.37
C THR A 24 -18.32 11.87 1.48
N ASP A 25 -17.41 11.98 0.50
CA ASP A 25 -17.03 10.91 -0.43
C ASP A 25 -15.50 10.88 -0.59
N PRO A 26 -14.78 10.29 0.39
CA PRO A 26 -13.32 10.29 0.36
C PRO A 26 -12.78 9.37 -0.75
N PRO A 27 -11.75 9.80 -1.50
CA PRO A 27 -11.17 8.97 -2.54
C PRO A 27 -10.49 7.73 -1.94
N ARG A 28 -10.51 6.63 -2.68
CA ARG A 28 -9.75 5.43 -2.32
C ARG A 28 -8.25 5.70 -2.44
N ILE A 29 -7.49 5.25 -1.44
CA ILE A 29 -6.01 5.36 -1.43
C ILE A 29 -5.41 4.02 -1.88
N PHE A 30 -4.44 4.09 -2.79
CA PHE A 30 -3.71 2.92 -3.30
C PHE A 30 -2.21 3.11 -3.13
N ASN A 31 -1.52 2.02 -2.83
CA ASN A 31 -0.07 1.93 -2.85
C ASN A 31 0.36 1.01 -3.99
N VAL A 32 1.36 1.42 -4.77
CA VAL A 32 1.85 0.67 -5.93
C VAL A 32 3.37 0.52 -5.86
N ASN A 33 3.87 -0.61 -6.32
CA ASN A 33 5.30 -0.87 -6.45
C ASN A 33 5.62 -1.43 -7.84
N TRP A 34 6.14 -0.58 -8.72
CA TRP A 34 6.55 -0.95 -10.08
C TRP A 34 7.91 -1.65 -10.15
N PHE A 35 8.63 -1.71 -9.03
CA PHE A 35 10.06 -2.00 -9.00
C PHE A 35 10.40 -3.30 -8.27
N ARG A 36 9.41 -4.17 -8.00
CA ARG A 36 9.69 -5.51 -7.46
C ARG A 36 10.63 -6.26 -8.40
N LYS A 37 11.67 -6.87 -7.82
CA LYS A 37 12.67 -7.66 -8.51
C LYS A 37 12.57 -9.14 -8.10
N ASN A 38 12.91 -10.03 -9.03
CA ASN A 38 13.04 -11.45 -8.74
C ASN A 38 14.39 -11.77 -8.07
N GLY A 39 14.64 -13.05 -7.76
CA GLY A 39 15.91 -13.51 -7.17
C GLY A 39 17.15 -13.27 -8.05
N GLU A 40 16.98 -13.01 -9.35
CA GLU A 40 18.06 -12.64 -10.27
C GLU A 40 18.26 -11.11 -10.36
N GLY A 41 17.52 -10.31 -9.58
CA GLY A 41 17.60 -8.85 -9.60
C GLY A 41 16.92 -8.18 -10.80
N LYS A 42 16.17 -8.94 -11.63
CA LYS A 42 15.41 -8.41 -12.77
C LYS A 42 14.04 -7.91 -12.32
N PHE A 43 13.57 -6.82 -12.91
CA PHE A 43 12.22 -6.31 -12.65
C PHE A 43 11.17 -7.34 -13.09
N MET A 44 10.22 -7.60 -12.20
CA MET A 44 9.13 -8.54 -12.44
C MET A 44 7.98 -7.88 -13.23
N TRP A 45 7.79 -6.57 -13.04
CA TRP A 45 6.80 -5.79 -13.76
C TRP A 45 7.46 -5.00 -14.90
N PRO A 46 6.96 -5.05 -16.15
CA PRO A 46 7.58 -4.35 -17.28
C PRO A 46 7.59 -2.82 -17.17
N GLY A 47 6.63 -2.23 -16.45
CA GLY A 47 6.53 -0.78 -16.30
C GLY A 47 6.03 -0.05 -17.54
N TYR A 48 6.25 1.27 -17.60
CA TYR A 48 5.84 2.14 -18.71
C TYR A 48 4.36 1.98 -19.08
N GLY A 49 4.06 1.64 -20.33
CA GLY A 49 2.69 1.37 -20.81
C GLY A 49 1.99 0.25 -20.06
N TYR A 50 2.70 -0.71 -19.46
CA TYR A 50 2.06 -1.75 -18.66
C TYR A 50 1.40 -1.19 -17.40
N ASN A 51 1.84 -0.05 -16.87
CA ASN A 51 1.21 0.55 -15.68
C ASN A 51 -0.28 0.86 -15.92
N THR A 52 -0.71 1.00 -17.18
CA THR A 52 -2.13 1.19 -17.53
C THR A 52 -3.02 0.02 -17.08
N TYR A 53 -2.53 -1.23 -17.04
CA TYR A 53 -3.30 -2.37 -16.54
C TYR A 53 -3.65 -2.22 -15.05
N VAL A 54 -2.71 -1.72 -14.25
CA VAL A 54 -2.96 -1.45 -12.83
C VAL A 54 -3.85 -0.22 -12.65
N LEU A 55 -3.68 0.83 -13.46
CA LEU A 55 -4.57 2.00 -13.43
C LEU A 55 -6.01 1.64 -13.82
N LYS A 56 -6.19 0.76 -14.82
CA LYS A 56 -7.49 0.20 -15.21
C LYS A 56 -8.13 -0.55 -14.05
N TRP A 57 -7.36 -1.37 -13.33
CA TRP A 57 -7.84 -2.07 -12.13
C TRP A 57 -8.23 -1.10 -11.02
N ILE A 58 -7.41 -0.08 -10.74
CA ILE A 58 -7.72 0.97 -9.77
C ILE A 58 -9.03 1.68 -10.14
N SER A 59 -9.21 2.05 -11.41
CA SER A 59 -10.45 2.67 -11.90
C SER A 59 -11.66 1.77 -11.66
N GLY A 60 -11.57 0.48 -12.00
CA GLY A 60 -12.65 -0.47 -11.76
C GLY A 60 -12.97 -0.67 -10.27
N ARG A 61 -11.97 -0.55 -9.39
CA ARG A 61 -12.17 -0.57 -7.92
C ARG A 61 -12.87 0.69 -7.42
N VAL A 62 -12.57 1.86 -8.00
CA VAL A 62 -13.22 3.12 -7.66
C VAL A 62 -14.69 3.10 -8.05
N HIS A 63 -15.01 2.65 -9.28
CA HIS A 63 -16.37 2.62 -9.82
C HIS A 63 -17.20 1.39 -9.38
N GLY A 64 -16.62 0.48 -8.58
CA GLY A 64 -17.33 -0.71 -8.08
C GLY A 64 -17.55 -1.82 -9.11
N GLU A 65 -16.87 -1.73 -10.27
CA GLU A 65 -16.88 -2.73 -11.34
C GLU A 65 -16.09 -3.99 -10.94
N ILE A 66 -15.01 -3.83 -10.17
CA ILE A 66 -14.15 -4.92 -9.71
C ILE A 66 -14.41 -5.21 -8.23
N LYS A 67 -15.06 -6.34 -7.93
CA LYS A 67 -15.48 -6.72 -6.56
C LYS A 67 -14.63 -7.82 -5.95
N ASP A 68 -13.91 -8.57 -6.76
CA ASP A 68 -13.21 -9.81 -6.41
C ASP A 68 -11.76 -9.61 -5.93
N ALA A 69 -11.39 -8.42 -5.46
CA ALA A 69 -10.05 -8.20 -4.89
C ALA A 69 -9.80 -9.08 -3.65
N VAL A 70 -8.58 -9.59 -3.54
CA VAL A 70 -8.19 -10.51 -2.47
C VAL A 70 -7.73 -9.70 -1.26
N LYS A 71 -8.27 -10.01 -0.08
CA LYS A 71 -7.86 -9.41 1.19
C LYS A 71 -6.54 -10.04 1.66
N THR A 72 -5.59 -9.21 2.04
CA THR A 72 -4.29 -9.58 2.62
C THR A 72 -4.06 -8.81 3.93
N PRO A 73 -3.04 -9.14 4.72
CA PRO A 73 -2.71 -8.40 5.95
C PRO A 73 -2.45 -6.89 5.72
N ILE A 74 -2.00 -6.52 4.52
CA ILE A 74 -1.62 -5.14 4.18
C ILE A 74 -2.71 -4.37 3.42
N GLY A 75 -3.86 -4.98 3.13
CA GLY A 75 -4.96 -4.35 2.40
C GLY A 75 -5.61 -5.27 1.38
N PHE A 76 -6.01 -4.72 0.24
CA PHE A 76 -6.57 -5.49 -0.87
C PHE A 76 -5.60 -5.50 -2.05
N VAL A 77 -5.40 -6.66 -2.65
CA VAL A 77 -4.60 -6.84 -3.87
C VAL A 77 -5.48 -7.37 -5.00
N PRO A 78 -5.07 -7.24 -6.27
CA PRO A 78 -5.77 -7.87 -7.38
C PRO A 78 -5.90 -9.39 -7.20
N ASN A 79 -6.99 -9.97 -7.70
CA ASN A 79 -7.09 -11.41 -7.82
C ASN A 79 -6.27 -11.85 -9.04
N VAL A 80 -5.28 -12.73 -8.83
CA VAL A 80 -4.37 -13.19 -9.89
C VAL A 80 -5.12 -13.90 -11.03
N GLU A 81 -6.26 -14.53 -10.73
CA GLU A 81 -6.99 -15.31 -11.73
C GLU A 81 -7.80 -14.43 -12.69
N THR A 82 -8.20 -13.23 -12.27
CA THR A 82 -9.07 -12.31 -13.03
C THR A 82 -8.39 -11.01 -13.44
N PHE A 83 -7.26 -10.65 -12.83
CA PHE A 83 -6.52 -9.45 -13.18
C PHE A 83 -5.95 -9.55 -14.60
N ASP A 84 -6.25 -8.53 -15.41
CA ASP A 84 -5.69 -8.34 -16.75
C ASP A 84 -4.23 -7.88 -16.64
N SER A 85 -3.29 -8.83 -16.74
CA SER A 85 -1.85 -8.60 -16.63
C SER A 85 -1.15 -8.39 -17.97
N GLY A 86 -1.91 -8.21 -19.07
CA GLY A 86 -1.37 -8.18 -20.42
C GLY A 86 -0.59 -9.47 -20.74
N LYS A 87 0.71 -9.34 -21.03
CA LYS A 87 1.60 -10.48 -21.32
C LYS A 87 2.38 -10.99 -20.09
N VAL A 88 2.15 -10.43 -18.90
CA VAL A 88 2.85 -10.89 -17.69
C VAL A 88 2.23 -12.20 -17.23
N ASP A 89 3.07 -13.23 -17.09
CA ASP A 89 2.64 -14.58 -16.74
C ASP A 89 2.00 -14.65 -15.34
N ARG A 90 1.00 -15.54 -15.18
CA ARG A 90 0.28 -15.68 -13.90
C ARG A 90 1.19 -16.10 -12.75
N LYS A 91 2.23 -16.91 -13.00
CA LYS A 91 3.20 -17.29 -11.97
C LYS A 91 3.95 -16.05 -11.45
N ILE A 92 4.37 -15.17 -12.37
CA ILE A 92 5.01 -13.90 -12.00
C ILE A 92 4.01 -13.02 -11.23
N MET A 93 2.73 -13.00 -11.63
CA MET A 93 1.69 -12.27 -10.89
C MET A 93 1.48 -12.81 -9.47
N LYS A 94 1.52 -14.13 -9.26
CA LYS A 94 1.46 -14.73 -7.90
C LYS A 94 2.58 -14.21 -7.02
N ASP A 95 3.81 -14.18 -7.56
CA ASP A 95 4.96 -13.67 -6.82
C ASP A 95 4.89 -12.14 -6.61
N LEU A 96 4.42 -11.38 -7.59
CA LEU A 96 4.23 -9.92 -7.52
C LEU A 96 3.21 -9.50 -6.47
N LEU A 97 2.16 -10.30 -6.26
CA LEU A 97 1.09 -10.03 -5.29
C LEU A 97 1.30 -10.77 -3.96
N HIS A 98 2.33 -11.60 -3.86
CA HIS A 98 2.68 -12.28 -2.62
C HIS A 98 3.10 -11.27 -1.55
N VAL A 99 2.52 -11.43 -0.37
CA VAL A 99 2.81 -10.65 0.85
C VAL A 99 3.61 -11.54 1.79
N ASP A 100 4.88 -11.20 1.98
CA ASP A 100 5.75 -11.86 2.95
C ASP A 100 5.54 -11.21 4.33
N SER A 101 4.77 -11.86 5.20
CA SER A 101 4.47 -11.37 6.55
C SER A 101 5.74 -11.07 7.35
N LYS A 102 6.79 -11.89 7.22
CA LYS A 102 8.04 -11.71 7.98
C LYS A 102 8.78 -10.47 7.50
N ALA A 103 8.92 -10.29 6.19
CA ALA A 103 9.57 -9.11 5.63
C ALA A 103 8.83 -7.82 6.03
N TYR A 104 7.50 -7.82 5.99
CA TYR A 104 6.69 -6.67 6.44
C TYR A 104 6.82 -6.39 7.94
N LEU A 105 6.92 -7.42 8.78
CA LEU A 105 7.16 -7.22 10.21
C LEU A 105 8.52 -6.58 10.49
N GLU A 106 9.57 -6.96 9.74
CA GLU A 106 10.87 -6.30 9.81
C GLU A 106 10.80 -4.84 9.30
N GLU A 107 10.05 -4.58 8.23
CA GLU A 107 9.82 -3.21 7.73
C GLU A 107 9.09 -2.34 8.77
N LEU A 108 8.07 -2.87 9.45
CA LEU A 108 7.38 -2.17 10.53
C LEU A 108 8.35 -1.84 11.67
N LYS A 109 9.16 -2.81 12.12
CA LYS A 109 10.20 -2.59 13.14
C LYS A 109 11.18 -1.51 12.72
N ALA A 110 11.65 -1.53 11.47
CA ALA A 110 12.60 -0.55 10.94
C ALA A 110 11.97 0.85 10.80
N THR A 111 10.66 0.93 10.53
CA THR A 111 9.93 2.20 10.38
C THR A 111 9.59 2.82 11.73
N LYS A 112 9.40 2.02 12.79
CA LYS A 112 8.96 2.48 14.10
C LYS A 112 9.82 3.62 14.70
N PRO A 113 11.17 3.57 14.71
CA PRO A 113 11.99 4.66 15.23
C PRO A 113 11.75 5.99 14.51
N PHE A 114 11.47 5.97 13.20
CA PHE A 114 11.12 7.17 12.45
C PHE A 114 9.77 7.74 12.92
N LEU A 115 8.77 6.91 13.19
CA LEU A 115 7.49 7.37 13.73
C LEU A 115 7.63 7.89 15.16
N GLU A 116 8.42 7.23 16.00
CA GLU A 116 8.72 7.66 17.37
C GLU A 116 9.47 9.00 17.42
N SER A 117 10.25 9.33 16.38
CA SER A 117 10.97 10.61 16.30
C SER A 117 10.05 11.85 16.30
N PHE A 118 8.75 11.68 16.03
CA PHE A 118 7.75 12.74 16.11
C PHE A 118 7.19 12.96 17.53
N GLY A 119 7.55 12.10 18.49
CA GLY A 119 7.15 12.19 19.90
C GLY A 119 5.63 12.21 20.09
N GLU A 120 5.17 12.97 21.08
CA GLU A 120 3.75 13.12 21.44
C GLU A 120 2.91 13.78 20.34
N ARG A 121 3.53 14.40 19.33
CA ARG A 121 2.80 15.01 18.21
C ARG A 121 2.36 14.00 17.15
N PHE A 122 2.90 12.78 17.16
CA PHE A 122 2.49 11.78 16.17
C PHE A 122 1.04 11.35 16.41
N PRO A 123 0.14 11.41 15.41
CA PRO A 123 -1.27 11.12 15.63
C PRO A 123 -1.54 9.69 16.13
N ASP A 124 -2.34 9.55 17.18
CA ASP A 124 -2.74 8.25 17.75
C ASP A 124 -3.42 7.34 16.72
N ASP A 125 -4.17 7.89 15.78
CA ASP A 125 -4.83 7.12 14.73
C ASP A 125 -3.82 6.42 13.80
N LEU A 126 -2.63 7.00 13.60
CA LEU A 126 -1.56 6.36 12.86
C LEU A 126 -0.86 5.28 13.69
N TRP A 127 -0.73 5.46 15.01
CA TRP A 127 -0.29 4.36 15.89
C TRP A 127 -1.26 3.19 15.89
N LYS A 128 -2.57 3.46 15.93
CA LYS A 128 -3.60 2.42 15.80
C LYS A 128 -3.47 1.69 14.47
N ALA A 129 -3.27 2.41 13.36
CA ALA A 129 -3.05 1.80 12.05
C ALA A 129 -1.80 0.90 12.02
N TYR A 130 -0.69 1.37 12.59
CA TYR A 130 0.56 0.60 12.73
C TYR A 130 0.34 -0.71 13.50
N TYR A 131 -0.23 -0.64 14.71
CA TYR A 131 -0.42 -1.82 15.56
C TYR A 131 -1.47 -2.78 14.99
N SER A 132 -2.52 -2.25 14.36
CA SER A 132 -3.52 -3.07 13.68
C SER A 132 -2.92 -3.84 12.49
N MET A 133 -2.01 -3.22 11.73
CA MET A 133 -1.29 -3.92 10.66
C MET A 133 -0.35 -4.98 11.20
N LYS A 134 0.42 -4.66 12.25
CA LYS A 134 1.30 -5.61 12.94
C LYS A 134 0.53 -6.85 13.40
N GLU A 135 -0.62 -6.67 14.06
CA GLU A 135 -1.45 -7.79 14.52
C GLU A 135 -1.95 -8.67 13.36
N ARG A 136 -2.37 -8.07 12.24
CA ARG A 136 -2.79 -8.85 11.06
C ARG A 136 -1.64 -9.65 10.47
N LEU A 137 -0.43 -9.10 10.44
CA LEU A 137 0.76 -9.79 9.96
C LEU A 137 1.23 -10.91 10.89
N GLU A 138 1.07 -10.76 12.21
CA GLU A 138 1.44 -11.81 13.18
C GLU A 138 0.48 -13.01 13.15
N LYS A 139 -0.75 -12.83 12.65
CA LYS A 139 -1.77 -13.88 12.55
C LYS A 139 -1.74 -14.68 11.24
N ASN A 140 -0.97 -14.25 10.23
CA ASN A 140 -0.89 -14.87 8.90
C ASN A 140 0.53 -15.34 8.61
#